data_AF-A0A956IV51-F1
#
_entry.id   AF-A0A956IV51-F1
#
_cell.length_a   1.000
_cell.length_b   1.000
_cell.length_c   1.000
_cell.angle_alpha   90.00
_cell.angle_beta   90.00
_cell.angle_gamma   90.00
#
_symmetry.space_group_name_H-M   'P 1'
#
loop_
_entity.id
_entity.type
_entity.pdbx_description
1 polymer ?
#
loop_
_entity_poly.entity_id
_entity_poly.type
_entity_poly.pdbx_seq_one_letter_code
_entity_poly.pdbx_strand_id
1 'polypeptide(L)'
;MQTVFRVEQVLRGDSALVAIEGVDAREQRVRLEVDAATAGSVRPGAALVVQWWTAELPQPATPPEVVRDAAAPADAVDESMTAAEGDEPATTFDERLEREFRALIGLR
;
A
#
# COMPACT_ATOMS: atom_id res chain seq x y z
N MET A 1 -2.91 2.00 22.61
CA MET A 1 -3.98 0.99 22.48
C MET A 1 -3.35 -0.39 22.53
N GLN A 2 -4.04 -1.41 23.04
CA GLN A 2 -3.52 -2.78 23.14
C GLN A 2 -4.53 -3.77 22.57
N THR A 3 -4.06 -4.79 21.87
CA THR A 3 -4.90 -5.88 21.34
C THR A 3 -4.18 -7.23 21.43
N VAL A 4 -4.94 -8.32 21.40
CA VAL A 4 -4.41 -9.66 21.25
C VAL A 4 -4.34 -9.97 19.75
N PHE A 5 -3.23 -10.51 19.32
CA PHE A 5 -2.95 -10.85 17.93
C PHE A 5 -2.55 -12.33 17.82
N ARG A 6 -3.34 -13.12 17.10
CA ARG A 6 -3.02 -14.53 16.82
C ARG A 6 -2.18 -14.60 15.57
N VAL A 7 -0.97 -15.13 15.71
CA VAL A 7 -0.02 -15.32 14.61
C VAL A 7 -0.53 -16.43 13.68
N GLU A 8 -0.61 -16.16 12.39
CA GLU A 8 -0.92 -17.16 11.37
C GLU A 8 0.33 -17.58 10.63
N GLN A 9 1.23 -16.63 10.32
CA GLN A 9 2.49 -16.91 9.66
C GLN A 9 3.60 -15.94 10.04
N VAL A 10 4.84 -16.42 9.91
CA VAL A 10 6.06 -15.63 10.10
C VAL A 10 6.89 -15.72 8.83
N LEU A 11 6.99 -14.62 8.11
CA LEU A 11 7.64 -14.52 6.80
C LEU A 11 9.07 -13.99 6.97
N ARG A 12 10.02 -14.93 7.02
CA ARG A 12 11.46 -14.62 7.09
C ARG A 12 12.02 -14.57 5.67
N GLY A 13 12.49 -13.40 5.25
CA GLY A 13 13.21 -13.21 3.98
C GLY A 13 14.58 -12.59 4.23
N ASP A 14 15.20 -12.03 3.19
CA ASP A 14 16.54 -11.40 3.26
C ASP A 14 16.52 -9.96 3.82
N SER A 15 15.40 -9.53 4.41
CA SER A 15 15.25 -8.20 5.01
C SER A 15 15.71 -8.19 6.47
N ALA A 16 16.15 -7.03 6.95
CA ALA A 16 16.41 -6.81 8.38
C ALA A 16 15.14 -6.92 9.23
N LEU A 17 13.97 -6.73 8.62
CA LEU A 17 12.66 -6.87 9.24
C LEU A 17 11.99 -8.17 8.81
N VAL A 18 11.36 -8.82 9.77
CA VAL A 18 10.53 -10.00 9.59
C VAL A 18 9.07 -9.60 9.66
N ALA A 19 8.29 -10.02 8.67
CA ALA A 19 6.85 -9.81 8.68
C ALA A 19 6.15 -10.94 9.44
N ILE A 20 5.26 -10.58 10.36
CA ILE A 20 4.39 -11.50 11.08
C ILE A 20 2.97 -11.15 10.67
N GLU A 21 2.27 -12.10 10.06
CA GLU A 21 0.87 -11.91 9.67
C GLU A 21 -0.04 -12.73 10.59
N GLY A 22 -1.22 -12.17 10.84
CA GLY A 22 -2.16 -12.77 11.75
C GLY A 22 -3.42 -11.94 11.90
N VAL A 23 -4.19 -12.27 12.93
CA VAL A 23 -5.53 -11.75 13.14
C VAL A 23 -5.62 -11.14 14.54
N ASP A 24 -6.18 -9.94 14.65
CA ASP A 24 -6.38 -9.28 15.93
C ASP A 24 -7.69 -9.71 16.63
N ALA A 25 -7.94 -9.20 17.83
CA ALA A 25 -9.15 -9.48 18.60
C ALA A 25 -10.46 -9.04 17.92
N ARG A 26 -10.40 -8.25 16.84
CA ARG A 26 -11.54 -7.80 16.03
C ARG A 26 -11.67 -8.61 14.73
N GLU A 27 -10.96 -9.72 14.63
CA GLU A 27 -10.89 -10.57 13.44
C GLU A 27 -10.31 -9.86 12.20
N GLN A 28 -9.55 -8.78 12.40
CA GLN A 28 -8.91 -8.05 11.32
C GLN A 28 -7.55 -8.66 11.00
N ARG A 29 -7.26 -8.85 9.70
CA ARG A 29 -5.93 -9.25 9.25
C ARG A 29 -4.96 -8.08 9.41
N VAL A 30 -3.91 -8.31 10.19
CA VAL A 30 -2.87 -7.33 10.48
C VAL A 30 -1.51 -7.93 10.15
N ARG A 31 -0.63 -7.10 9.60
CA ARG A 31 0.78 -7.41 9.37
C ARG A 31 1.62 -6.55 10.30
N LEU A 32 2.49 -7.19 11.06
CA LEU A 32 3.47 -6.57 11.95
C LEU A 32 4.85 -6.76 11.36
N GLU A 33 5.68 -5.71 11.40
CA GLU A 33 7.09 -5.80 11.02
C GLU A 33 7.94 -5.64 12.27
N VAL A 34 8.78 -6.62 12.54
CA VAL A 34 9.64 -6.66 13.73
C VAL A 34 11.05 -7.04 13.34
N ASP A 35 12.02 -6.79 14.21
CA ASP A 35 13.39 -7.26 14.01
C ASP A 35 13.49 -8.81 14.10
N ALA A 36 14.56 -9.35 13.53
CA ALA A 36 14.81 -10.80 13.50
C ALA A 36 14.95 -11.43 14.90
N ALA A 37 15.48 -10.71 15.89
CA ALA A 37 15.66 -11.24 17.24
C ALA A 37 14.29 -11.43 17.92
N THR A 38 13.41 -10.44 17.80
CA THR A 38 12.02 -10.51 18.27
C THR A 38 11.23 -11.62 17.56
N ALA A 39 11.37 -11.75 16.24
CA ALA A 39 10.70 -12.79 15.48
C ALA A 39 11.24 -14.21 15.73
N GLY A 40 12.42 -14.36 16.34
CA GLY A 40 13.07 -15.65 16.57
C GLY A 40 12.28 -16.58 17.51
N SER A 41 11.53 -16.00 18.45
CA SER A 41 10.71 -16.74 19.41
C SER A 41 9.25 -16.94 18.97
N VAL A 42 8.81 -16.19 17.94
CA VAL A 42 7.42 -16.20 17.48
C VAL A 42 7.14 -17.42 16.58
N ARG A 43 6.01 -18.09 16.84
CA ARG A 43 5.56 -19.27 16.10
C ARG A 43 4.12 -19.07 15.59
N PRO A 44 3.77 -19.66 14.43
CA PRO A 44 2.37 -19.78 14.02
C PRO A 44 1.49 -20.38 15.12
N GLY A 45 0.29 -19.82 15.31
CA GLY A 45 -0.65 -20.18 16.37
C GLY A 45 -0.41 -19.50 17.71
N ALA A 46 0.72 -18.82 17.92
CA ALA A 46 0.98 -18.07 19.14
C ALA A 46 0.03 -16.86 19.26
N ALA A 47 -0.35 -16.52 20.48
CA ALA A 47 -1.02 -15.27 20.80
C ALA A 47 0.01 -14.24 21.30
N LEU A 48 0.09 -13.10 20.63
CA LEU A 48 0.93 -11.97 21.02
C LEU A 48 0.06 -10.86 21.61
N VAL A 49 0.58 -10.20 22.63
CA VAL A 49 0.01 -8.96 23.13
C VAL A 49 0.72 -7.81 22.43
N VAL A 50 0.00 -7.07 21.60
CA VAL A 50 0.57 -5.99 20.80
C VAL A 50 0.06 -4.67 21.35
N GLN A 51 1.00 -3.77 21.65
CA GLN A 51 0.73 -2.40 22.02
C GLN A 51 1.17 -1.49 20.89
N TRP A 52 0.28 -0.59 20.45
CA TRP A 52 0.62 0.43 19.47
C TRP A 52 0.08 1.79 19.89
N TRP A 53 0.74 2.82 19.37
CA TRP A 53 0.33 4.21 19.47
C TRP A 53 0.39 4.82 18.06
N THR A 54 -0.65 5.54 17.70
CA THR A 54 -0.60 6.47 16.58
C THR A 54 0.23 7.66 17.02
N ALA A 55 1.45 7.80 16.49
CA ALA A 55 2.11 9.08 16.52
C ALA A 55 1.33 10.00 15.58
N GLU A 56 0.69 11.04 16.11
CA GLU A 56 0.15 12.10 15.26
C GLU A 56 1.34 12.73 14.53
N LEU A 57 1.46 12.44 13.23
CA LEU A 57 2.42 13.15 12.39
C LEU A 57 1.96 14.61 12.31
N PRO A 58 2.83 15.59 12.52
CA PRO A 58 2.46 17.00 12.36
C PRO A 58 1.93 17.18 10.94
N GLN A 59 0.70 17.68 10.82
CA GLN A 59 0.13 17.96 9.51
C GLN A 59 1.05 18.97 8.80
N PRO A 60 1.43 18.72 7.54
CA PRO A 60 2.14 19.72 6.76
C PRO A 60 1.28 20.98 6.75
N ALA A 61 1.85 22.12 7.17
CA ALA A 61 1.16 23.39 7.17
C ALA A 61 0.52 23.62 5.78
N THR A 62 -0.77 23.93 5.78
CA THR A 62 -1.54 24.19 4.56
C THR A 62 -0.74 25.10 3.62
N PRO A 63 -0.46 24.70 2.37
CA PRO A 63 0.21 25.60 1.43
C PRO A 63 -0.64 26.86 1.26
N PRO A 64 -0.02 28.05 1.16
CA PRO A 64 -0.78 29.30 1.06
C PRO A 64 -1.70 29.25 -0.16
N GLU A 65 -2.94 29.69 0.05
CA GLU A 65 -3.90 29.94 -1.04
C GLU A 65 -3.23 30.83 -2.08
N VAL A 66 -3.06 30.31 -3.30
CA VAL A 66 -2.71 31.14 -4.44
C VAL A 66 -3.93 32.02 -4.72
N VAL A 67 -3.89 33.26 -4.21
CA VAL A 67 -4.82 34.30 -4.63
C VAL A 67 -4.57 34.52 -6.11
N ARG A 68 -5.36 33.86 -6.96
CA ARG A 68 -5.43 34.20 -8.39
C ARG A 68 -6.22 35.50 -8.45
N ASP A 69 -5.50 36.60 -8.64
CA ASP A 69 -6.08 37.88 -9.04
C ASP A 69 -7.03 37.62 -10.22
N ALA A 70 -8.31 37.86 -9.96
CA ALA A 70 -9.35 37.80 -10.97
C ALA A 70 -9.20 39.01 -11.89
N ALA A 71 -8.48 38.84 -12.98
CA ALA A 71 -8.62 39.68 -14.17
C ALA A 71 -9.39 38.87 -15.23
N ALA A 72 -10.71 39.07 -15.28
CA ALA A 72 -11.50 38.83 -16.48
C ALA A 72 -11.95 40.22 -16.98
N PRO A 73 -11.92 40.49 -18.30
CA PRO A 73 -12.97 39.98 -19.19
C PRO A 73 -12.41 39.46 -20.55
N ALA A 74 -12.86 38.31 -21.05
CA ALA A 74 -14.01 38.06 -21.93
C ALA A 74 -13.66 38.08 -23.43
N ASP A 75 -14.23 37.09 -24.13
CA ASP A 75 -14.27 36.86 -25.58
C ASP A 75 -13.03 36.33 -26.31
N ALA A 76 -12.99 35.01 -26.48
CA ALA A 76 -12.65 34.40 -27.77
C ALA A 76 -13.16 32.94 -27.86
N VAL A 77 -14.25 32.80 -28.62
CA VAL A 77 -14.53 31.74 -29.62
C VAL A 77 -14.76 30.30 -29.14
N ASP A 78 -15.99 29.86 -29.40
CA ASP A 78 -16.49 28.49 -29.51
C ASP A 78 -15.78 27.74 -30.65
N GLU A 79 -15.05 26.67 -30.33
CA GLU A 79 -14.85 25.55 -31.24
C GLU A 79 -15.18 24.25 -30.52
N SER A 80 -16.21 23.61 -31.04
CA SER A 80 -16.80 22.38 -30.59
C SER A 80 -15.83 21.19 -30.78
N MET A 81 -15.60 20.38 -29.74
CA MET A 81 -15.57 18.92 -29.89
C MET A 81 -15.81 18.20 -28.56
N THR A 82 -16.99 17.60 -28.53
CA THR A 82 -17.46 16.37 -27.88
C THR A 82 -16.50 15.62 -26.95
N ALA A 83 -17.04 15.26 -25.78
CA ALA A 83 -16.50 14.32 -24.82
C ALA A 83 -15.98 13.02 -25.46
N ALA A 84 -14.85 12.53 -24.95
CA ALA A 84 -14.48 11.13 -25.00
C ALA A 84 -14.05 10.71 -23.58
N GLU A 85 -14.93 9.95 -22.94
CA GLU A 85 -14.64 9.07 -21.81
C GLU A 85 -13.51 8.09 -22.18
N GLY A 86 -12.72 7.71 -21.17
CA GLY A 86 -11.90 6.50 -21.20
C GLY A 86 -10.47 6.71 -21.65
N ASP A 87 -9.59 7.01 -20.71
CA ASP A 87 -8.16 6.69 -20.85
C ASP A 87 -7.78 5.77 -19.68
N GLU A 88 -8.22 4.51 -19.78
CA GLU A 88 -7.56 3.41 -19.07
C GLU A 88 -6.13 3.33 -19.62
N PRO A 89 -5.07 3.32 -18.79
CA PRO A 89 -3.73 3.12 -19.31
C PRO A 89 -3.66 1.73 -19.96
N ALA A 90 -3.42 1.72 -21.27
CA ALA A 90 -3.17 0.50 -22.03
C ALA A 90 -2.02 -0.28 -21.38
N THR A 91 -2.36 -1.36 -20.68
CA THR A 91 -1.41 -2.37 -20.22
C THR A 91 -0.87 -3.09 -21.45
N THR A 92 0.21 -2.53 -22.01
CA THR A 92 1.02 -3.27 -22.99
C THR A 92 1.78 -4.32 -22.19
N PHE A 93 1.17 -5.49 -22.03
CA PHE A 93 1.79 -6.63 -21.40
C PHE A 93 2.91 -7.12 -22.34
N ASP A 94 4.15 -7.01 -21.88
CA ASP A 94 5.34 -7.39 -22.64
C ASP A 94 5.37 -8.92 -22.79
N GLU A 95 5.19 -9.43 -24.01
CA GLU A 95 5.21 -10.87 -24.33
C GLU A 95 6.52 -11.54 -23.89
N ARG A 96 7.60 -10.77 -23.73
CA ARG A 96 8.86 -11.26 -23.17
C ARG A 96 8.71 -11.64 -21.69
N LEU A 97 7.98 -10.85 -20.92
CA LEU A 97 7.74 -11.08 -19.49
C LEU A 97 6.90 -12.34 -19.27
N GLU A 98 5.91 -12.58 -20.14
CA GLU A 98 5.10 -13.81 -20.08
C GLU A 98 5.94 -15.06 -20.36
N ARG A 99 6.83 -14.98 -21.36
CA ARG A 99 7.70 -16.10 -21.72
C ARG A 99 8.71 -16.43 -20.61
N GLU A 100 9.29 -15.41 -19.98
CA GLU A 100 10.18 -15.58 -18.83
C GLU A 100 9.43 -16.16 -17.61
N PHE A 101 8.21 -15.70 -17.34
CA PHE A 101 7.40 -16.22 -16.23
C PHE A 101 6.97 -17.67 -16.44
N ARG A 102 6.51 -18.04 -17.65
CA ARG A 102 6.16 -19.43 -17.99
C ARG A 102 7.35 -20.38 -17.90
N ALA A 103 8.54 -19.93 -18.31
CA ALA A 103 9.78 -20.70 -18.17
C ALA A 103 10.16 -20.93 -16.70
N LEU A 104 9.88 -19.96 -15.82
CA LEU A 104 10.21 -20.02 -14.40
C LEU A 104 9.30 -20.98 -13.61
N ILE A 105 8.01 -21.04 -13.96
CA ILE A 105 7.01 -21.87 -13.27
C ILE A 105 6.78 -23.24 -13.92
N GLY A 106 7.49 -23.55 -15.02
CA GLY A 106 7.43 -24.86 -15.68
C GLY A 106 6.09 -25.18 -16.36
N LEU A 107 5.22 -24.19 -16.58
CA LEU A 107 4.00 -24.38 -17.35
C LEU A 107 4.35 -24.32 -18.85
N ARG A 108 4.14 -25.45 -19.52
CA ARG A 108 4.31 -25.59 -20.97
C ARG A 108 3.00 -25.38 -21.69
#